data_AF-A0A2A4WX98-F1
#
_entry.id   AF-A0A2A4WX98-F1
#
_cell.length_a   1.000
_cell.length_b   1.000
_cell.length_c   1.000
_cell.angle_alpha   90.00
_cell.angle_beta   90.00
_cell.angle_gamma   90.00
#
_symmetry.space_group_name_H-M   'P 1'
#
loop_
_entity.id
_entity.type
_entity.pdbx_description
1 polymer ?
#
loop_
_entity_poly.entity_id
_entity_poly.type
_entity_poly.pdbx_seq_one_letter_code
_entity_poly.pdbx_strand_id
1 'polypeptide(L)'
;MTLKIAKRAILVMISLSVGIAILSIFIDRDYVGAMVGISSASIFYFVHRNPKLMMAKNWDEFGEHADNARDQKYVWGFPAYQAVMLAAILYIWLV
;
A
#
# COMPACT_ATOMS: atom_id res chain seq x y z
N MET A 1 -19.18 5.05 -9.04
CA MET A 1 -18.33 3.84 -8.98
C MET A 1 -19.05 2.78 -8.15
N THR A 2 -19.12 1.51 -8.57
CA THR A 2 -19.72 0.45 -7.74
C THR A 2 -18.67 -0.25 -6.87
N LEU A 3 -19.08 -0.84 -5.74
CA LEU A 3 -18.18 -1.50 -4.78
C LEU A 3 -17.33 -2.59 -5.42
N LYS A 4 -17.91 -3.32 -6.37
CA LYS A 4 -17.26 -4.41 -7.10
C LYS A 4 -16.14 -3.89 -8.00
N ILE A 5 -16.33 -2.73 -8.64
CA ILE A 5 -15.33 -2.08 -9.49
C ILE A 5 -14.21 -1.48 -8.63
N ALA A 6 -14.55 -0.81 -7.53
CA ALA A 6 -13.57 -0.27 -6.59
C ALA A 6 -12.64 -1.37 -6.05
N LYS A 7 -13.18 -2.49 -5.57
CA LYS A 7 -12.37 -3.62 -5.09
C LYS A 7 -11.43 -4.20 -6.16
N ARG A 8 -11.91 -4.32 -7.41
CA ARG A 8 -11.07 -4.79 -8.53
C ARG A 8 -9.95 -3.81 -8.85
N ALA A 9 -10.26 -2.51 -8.91
CA ALA A 9 -9.26 -1.48 -9.18
C ALA A 9 -8.16 -1.48 -8.10
N ILE A 10 -8.54 -1.53 -6.81
CA ILE A 10 -7.58 -1.58 -5.71
C ILE A 10 -6.71 -2.83 -5.79
N LEU A 11 -7.30 -3.98 -6.13
CA LEU A 11 -6.54 -5.23 -6.24
C LEU A 11 -5.47 -5.15 -7.34
N VAL A 12 -5.80 -4.53 -8.48
CA VAL A 12 -4.81 -4.24 -9.54
C VAL A 12 -3.70 -3.32 -9.02
N MET A 13 -4.05 -2.26 -8.27
CA MET A 13 -3.07 -1.33 -7.68
C MET A 13 -2.14 -2.00 -6.66
N ILE A 14 -2.66 -2.94 -5.85
CA ILE A 14 -1.84 -3.75 -4.94
C ILE A 14 -0.84 -4.58 -5.75
N SER A 15 -1.30 -5.31 -6.77
CA SER A 15 -0.43 -6.14 -7.60
C SER A 15 0.65 -5.32 -8.30
N LEU A 16 0.30 -4.14 -8.81
CA LEU A 16 1.25 -3.23 -9.45
C LEU A 16 2.31 -2.74 -8.45
N SER A 17 1.89 -2.36 -7.24
CA SER A 17 2.79 -1.89 -6.18
C SER A 17 3.76 -2.97 -5.72
N VAL A 18 3.28 -4.21 -5.60
CA VAL A 18 4.14 -5.39 -5.31
C VAL A 18 5.11 -5.64 -6.45
N GLY A 19 4.67 -5.53 -7.71
CA GLY A 19 5.54 -5.65 -8.88
C GLY A 19 6.67 -4.62 -8.89
N ILE A 20 6.34 -3.35 -8.60
CA ILE A 20 7.34 -2.26 -8.47
C ILE A 20 8.31 -2.58 -7.33
N ALA A 21 7.81 -3.01 -6.16
CA ALA A 21 8.68 -3.37 -5.05
C ALA A 21 9.67 -4.49 -5.45
N ILE A 22 9.20 -5.56 -6.11
CA ILE A 22 10.06 -6.66 -6.56
C ILE A 22 11.10 -6.17 -7.58
N LEU A 23 10.68 -5.39 -8.58
CA LEU A 23 11.57 -4.82 -9.60
C LEU A 23 12.66 -3.97 -8.95
N SER A 24 12.28 -3.06 -8.07
CA SER A 24 13.23 -2.16 -7.40
C SER A 24 14.13 -2.86 -6.39
N ILE A 25 13.69 -3.93 -5.74
CA ILE A 25 14.52 -4.69 -4.78
C ILE A 25 15.52 -5.60 -5.50
N PHE A 26 15.07 -6.36 -6.49
CA PHE A 26 15.85 -7.47 -7.05
C PHE A 26 16.57 -7.14 -8.36
N ILE A 27 16.05 -6.19 -9.14
CA ILE A 27 16.60 -5.85 -10.47
C ILE A 27 17.32 -4.51 -10.41
N ASP A 28 16.59 -3.43 -10.10
CA ASP A 28 17.15 -2.06 -10.16
C ASP A 28 17.98 -1.71 -8.91
N ARG A 29 17.73 -2.40 -7.79
CA ARG A 29 18.36 -2.14 -6.48
C ARG A 29 18.21 -0.69 -6.03
N ASP A 30 17.04 -0.11 -6.31
CA ASP A 30 16.69 1.25 -5.92
C ASP A 30 15.92 1.26 -4.60
N TYR A 31 16.54 1.89 -3.59
CA TYR A 31 15.92 2.07 -2.28
C TYR A 31 14.61 2.84 -2.35
N VAL A 32 14.54 3.89 -3.17
CA VAL A 32 13.36 4.76 -3.22
C VAL A 32 12.20 4.00 -3.85
N GLY A 33 12.41 3.34 -4.99
CA GLY A 33 11.41 2.49 -5.64
C GLY A 33 10.94 1.34 -4.73
N ALA A 34 11.85 0.69 -4.00
CA ALA A 34 11.50 -0.36 -3.06
C ALA A 34 10.60 0.14 -1.92
N MET A 35 10.97 1.26 -1.28
CA MET A 35 10.17 1.87 -0.21
C MET A 35 8.80 2.31 -0.73
N VAL A 36 8.74 2.96 -1.90
CA VAL A 36 7.48 3.41 -2.51
C VAL A 36 6.58 2.23 -2.85
N GLY A 37 7.12 1.15 -3.43
CA GLY A 37 6.36 -0.05 -3.77
C GLY A 37 5.76 -0.75 -2.54
N ILE A 38 6.57 -0.96 -1.48
CA ILE A 38 6.12 -1.61 -0.25
C ILE A 38 5.07 -0.75 0.49
N SER A 39 5.30 0.57 0.57
CA SER A 39 4.36 1.52 1.20
C SER A 39 3.04 1.56 0.46
N SER A 40 3.09 1.66 -0.87
CA SER A 40 1.90 1.72 -1.71
C SER A 40 1.08 0.43 -1.61
N ALA A 41 1.73 -0.74 -1.61
CA ALA A 41 1.04 -2.01 -1.42
C ALA A 41 0.29 -2.08 -0.08
N SER A 42 0.89 -1.56 0.99
CA SER A 42 0.29 -1.52 2.33
C SER A 42 -0.91 -0.58 2.40
N ILE A 43 -0.78 0.62 1.81
CA ILE A 43 -1.87 1.60 1.72
C ILE A 43 -3.03 1.06 0.89
N PHE A 44 -2.76 0.48 -0.28
CA PHE A 44 -3.83 -0.10 -1.09
C PHE A 44 -4.48 -1.31 -0.43
N TYR A 45 -3.75 -2.10 0.36
CA TYR A 45 -4.36 -3.15 1.18
C TYR A 45 -5.33 -2.59 2.23
N PHE A 46 -4.97 -1.48 2.88
CA PHE A 46 -5.90 -0.76 3.77
C PHE A 46 -7.15 -0.26 3.04
N VAL A 47 -6.97 0.33 1.85
CA VAL A 47 -8.10 0.80 1.03
C VAL A 47 -8.96 -0.38 0.54
N HIS A 48 -8.37 -1.55 0.28
CA HIS A 48 -9.09 -2.77 -0.10
C HIS A 48 -9.99 -3.27 1.03
N ARG A 49 -9.51 -3.20 2.27
CA ARG A 49 -10.28 -3.51 3.49
C ARG A 49 -11.40 -2.49 3.74
N ASN A 50 -11.19 -1.23 3.33
CA ASN A 50 -12.10 -0.11 3.55
C ASN A 50 -12.55 0.52 2.22
N PRO A 51 -13.27 -0.21 1.35
CA PRO A 51 -13.59 0.22 -0.02
C PRO A 51 -14.48 1.47 -0.10
N LYS A 52 -15.11 1.88 1.02
CA LYS A 52 -15.86 3.14 1.12
C LYS A 52 -14.96 4.37 0.92
N LEU A 53 -13.67 4.27 1.23
CA LEU A 53 -12.68 5.33 0.98
C LEU A 53 -12.61 5.71 -0.51
N MET A 54 -12.74 4.74 -1.41
CA MET A 54 -12.73 4.97 -2.86
C MET A 54 -14.07 5.49 -3.39
N MET A 55 -15.07 5.65 -2.52
CA MET A 55 -16.40 6.17 -2.86
C MET A 55 -16.64 7.57 -2.32
N ALA A 56 -15.73 8.11 -1.51
CA ALA A 56 -15.80 9.46 -1.00
C ALA A 56 -15.84 10.45 -2.17
N LYS A 57 -16.75 11.43 -2.10
CA LYS A 57 -16.94 12.44 -3.14
C LYS A 57 -15.99 13.62 -2.98
N ASN A 58 -15.50 13.85 -1.77
CA ASN A 58 -14.59 14.94 -1.43
C ASN A 58 -13.60 14.50 -0.33
N TRP A 59 -12.63 15.37 -0.04
CA TRP A 59 -11.59 15.12 0.95
C TRP A 59 -12.14 15.01 2.37
N ASP A 60 -13.23 15.72 2.70
CA ASP A 60 -13.85 15.68 4.03
C ASP A 60 -14.52 14.31 4.29
N GLU A 61 -15.29 13.81 3.33
CA GLU A 61 -15.93 12.47 3.39
C GLU A 61 -14.87 11.36 3.40
N PHE A 62 -13.75 11.57 2.68
CA PHE A 62 -12.61 10.65 2.73
C PHE A 62 -11.99 10.61 4.12
N GLY A 63 -11.74 11.77 4.73
CA GLY A 63 -11.20 11.91 6.08
C GLY A 63 -12.10 11.24 7.12
N GLU A 64 -13.41 11.49 7.07
CA GLU A 64 -14.38 10.86 7.98
C GLU A 64 -14.40 9.33 7.83
N HIS A 65 -14.33 8.82 6.60
CA HIS A 65 -14.22 7.38 6.36
C HIS A 65 -12.89 6.79 6.82
N ALA A 66 -11.79 7.55 6.71
CA ALA A 66 -10.46 7.12 7.14
C ALA A 66 -10.33 7.09 8.66
N ASP A 67 -10.87 8.08 9.35
CA ASP A 67 -10.88 8.16 10.82
C ASP A 67 -11.73 7.06 11.46
N ASN A 68 -12.85 6.72 10.82
CA ASN A 68 -13.71 5.63 11.27
C ASN A 68 -13.25 4.24 10.81
N ALA A 69 -12.18 4.13 10.01
CA ALA A 69 -11.70 2.86 9.53
C ALA A 69 -11.01 2.06 10.65
N ARG A 70 -11.58 0.92 11.01
CA ARG A 70 -11.07 0.05 12.09
C ARG A 70 -9.67 -0.53 11.84
N ASP A 71 -9.17 -0.41 10.61
CA ASP A 71 -7.96 -1.04 10.09
C ASP A 71 -6.80 -0.04 9.90
N GLN A 72 -6.84 1.14 10.53
CA GLN A 72 -5.77 2.16 10.44
C GLN A 72 -4.36 1.61 10.76
N LYS A 73 -4.24 0.53 11.54
CA LYS A 73 -2.97 -0.18 11.80
C LYS A 73 -2.18 -0.57 10.54
N TYR A 74 -2.83 -0.71 9.38
CA TYR A 74 -2.14 -1.01 8.11
C TYR A 74 -1.55 0.25 7.44
N VAL A 75 -2.03 1.44 7.80
CA VAL A 75 -1.48 2.74 7.37
C VAL A 75 -0.32 3.16 8.28
N TRP A 76 -0.49 2.99 9.59
CA TRP A 76 0.46 3.44 10.61
C TRP A 76 1.62 2.45 10.88
N GLY A 77 1.72 1.39 10.09
CA GLY A 77 2.81 0.43 10.18
C GLY A 77 2.50 -0.73 11.12
N PHE A 78 1.82 -1.76 10.60
CA PHE A 78 1.85 -3.10 11.19
C PHE A 78 3.33 -3.53 11.32
N PRO A 79 3.78 -4.16 12.42
CA PRO A 79 5.20 -4.47 12.62
C PRO A 79 5.89 -5.21 11.46
N ALA A 80 5.15 -6.04 10.70
CA ALA A 80 5.75 -6.68 9.53
C ALA A 80 6.08 -5.70 8.39
N TYR A 81 5.39 -4.56 8.27
CA TYR A 81 5.74 -3.52 7.29
C TYR A 81 7.17 -3.03 7.54
N GLN A 82 7.50 -2.67 8.79
CA GLN A 82 8.83 -2.21 9.15
C GLN A 82 9.88 -3.31 8.95
N ALA A 83 9.55 -4.55 9.31
CA ALA A 83 10.45 -5.69 9.10
C ALA A 83 10.73 -5.96 7.61
N VAL A 84 9.69 -5.92 6.76
CA VAL A 84 9.82 -6.13 5.30
C VAL A 84 10.61 -4.99 4.67
N MET A 85 10.34 -3.74 5.06
CA MET A 85 11.08 -2.58 4.56
C MET A 85 12.55 -2.63 4.98
N LEU A 86 12.84 -2.97 6.24
CA LEU A 86 14.23 -3.15 6.71
C LEU A 86 14.93 -4.29 5.95
N ALA A 87 14.27 -5.43 5.79
CA ALA A 87 14.82 -6.57 5.05
C ALA A 87 15.12 -6.22 3.58
N ALA A 88 14.23 -5.48 2.93
CA ALA A 88 14.41 -5.01 1.55
C ALA A 88 15.61 -4.06 1.43
N ILE A 89 15.73 -3.07 2.33
CA ILE A 89 16.87 -2.14 2.36
C ILE A 89 18.18 -2.88 2.62
N LEU A 90 18.20 -3.79 3.59
CA LEU A 90 19.39 -4.59 3.90
C LEU A 90 19.80 -5.47 2.72
N TYR A 91 18.83 -6.08 2.01
CA TYR A 91 19.12 -6.86 0.81
C TYR A 91 19.77 -6.02 -0.28
N ILE A 92 19.19 -4.86 -0.61
CA ILE A 92 19.74 -3.93 -1.60
C ILE A 92 21.16 -3.48 -1.20
N TRP A 93 21.39 -3.25 0.10
CA TRP A 93 22.68 -2.78 0.58
C TRP A 93 23.78 -3.85 0.56
N LEU A 94 23.43 -5.10 0.82
CA LEU A 94 24.39 -6.21 0.91
C LEU A 94 24.73 -6.85 -0.44
N VAL A 95 23.96 -6.58 -1.50
CA VAL A 95 24.05 -7.25 -2.81
C VAL A 95 24.46 -6.29 -3.91
#